data_AF-A0A5C4S684-F1
#
_entry.id   AF-A0A5C4S684-F1
#
_cell.length_a   1.000
_cell.length_b   1.000
_cell.length_c   1.000
_cell.angle_alpha   90.00
_cell.angle_beta   90.00
_cell.angle_gamma   90.00
#
_symmetry.space_group_name_H-M   'P 1'
#
loop_
_entity.id
_entity.type
_entity.pdbx_description
1 polymer ?
#
loop_
_entity_poly.entity_id
_entity_poly.type
_entity_poly.pdbx_seq_one_letter_code
_entity_poly.pdbx_strand_id
1 'polypeptide(L)'
;MIWYGQYNAILILSLIASIAVGAMIGSFMLPLTVFTLVIIVRLSATMINLLANAFFGFPFIYDTKIQMIEAKQNRQTATADS
;
A
#
# COMPACT_ATOMS: atom_id res chain seq x y z
N MET A 1 -7.97 -7.49 3.52
CA MET A 1 -8.22 -6.29 4.35
C MET A 1 -7.91 -6.48 5.86
N ILE A 2 -7.78 -7.71 6.38
CA ILE A 2 -7.50 -8.01 7.81
C ILE A 2 -6.10 -7.55 8.28
N TRP A 3 -5.15 -7.36 7.35
CA TRP A 3 -3.74 -7.13 7.67
C TRP A 3 -3.43 -5.75 8.26
N TYR A 4 -4.22 -4.72 7.94
CA TYR A 4 -3.96 -3.34 8.41
C TYR A 4 -4.21 -3.15 9.91
N GLY A 5 -5.24 -3.82 10.45
CA GLY A 5 -5.56 -3.77 11.87
C GLY A 5 -4.52 -4.51 12.72
N GLN A 6 -4.11 -5.69 12.28
CA GLN A 6 -3.09 -6.51 12.94
C GLN A 6 -1.72 -5.83 12.93
N TYR A 7 -1.34 -5.21 11.81
CA TYR A 7 -0.09 -4.46 11.69
C TYR A 7 -0.01 -3.30 12.70
N ASN A 8 -1.06 -2.48 12.80
CA ASN A 8 -1.10 -1.38 13.77
C ASN A 8 -1.09 -1.90 15.22
N ALA A 9 -1.79 -2.99 15.51
CA ALA A 9 -1.79 -3.60 16.83
C ALA A 9 -0.39 -4.07 17.25
N ILE A 10 0.37 -4.71 16.35
CA ILE A 10 1.74 -5.14 16.60
C ILE A 10 2.66 -3.94 16.86
N LEU A 11 2.55 -2.87 16.06
CA LEU A 11 3.36 -1.67 16.28
C LEU A 11 3.10 -1.03 17.65
N ILE A 12 1.82 -0.91 18.04
CA ILE A 12 1.42 -0.38 19.34
C ILE A 12 1.93 -1.27 20.48
N LEU A 13 1.78 -2.60 20.36
CA LEU A 13 2.29 -3.55 21.34
C LEU A 13 3.80 -3.45 21.50
N SER A 14 4.56 -3.29 20.41
CA SER A 14 6.01 -3.11 20.47
C SER A 14 6.39 -1.83 21.21
N LEU A 15 5.62 -0.76 21.01
CA LEU A 15 5.81 0.53 21.67
C LEU A 15 5.57 0.41 23.17
N ILE A 16 4.45 -0.20 23.58
CA ILE A 16 4.11 -0.45 24.98
C ILE A 16 5.17 -1.34 25.65
N ALA A 17 5.61 -2.41 24.98
CA ALA A 17 6.63 -3.30 25.49
C ALA A 17 7.97 -2.57 25.68
N SER A 18 8.37 -1.72 24.72
CA SER A 18 9.60 -0.94 24.82
C SER A 18 9.57 0.06 25.98
N ILE A 19 8.40 0.68 26.25
CA ILE A 19 8.22 1.60 27.37
C ILE A 19 8.33 0.85 28.69
N ALA A 20 7.68 -0.32 28.81
CA ALA A 20 7.77 -1.17 29.99
C ALA A 20 9.22 -1.58 30.28
N VAL A 21 9.94 -2.06 29.26
CA VAL A 21 11.36 -2.45 29.38
C VAL A 21 12.25 -1.24 29.68
N GLY A 22 12.03 -0.10 29.02
CA GLY A 22 12.77 1.14 29.27
C GLY A 22 12.60 1.64 30.70
N ALA A 23 11.40 1.52 31.26
CA ALA A 23 11.12 1.84 32.66
C ALA A 23 11.85 0.90 33.63
N MET A 24 11.93 -0.40 33.32
CA MET A 24 12.66 -1.38 34.15
C MET A 24 14.18 -1.14 34.15
N ILE A 25 14.73 -0.70 33.02
CA ILE A 25 16.18 -0.44 32.86
C ILE A 25 16.55 0.99 33.29
N GLY A 26 15.56 1.87 33.49
CA GLY A 26 15.78 3.29 33.80
C GLY A 26 16.37 4.08 32.63
N SER A 27 16.21 3.60 31.40
CA SER A 27 16.78 4.22 30.20
C SER A 27 15.70 4.54 29.17
N PHE A 28 15.62 5.82 28.79
CA PHE A 28 14.70 6.31 27.77
C PHE A 28 15.20 6.09 26.34
N MET A 29 16.44 5.62 26.16
CA MET A 29 17.00 5.37 24.83
C MET A 29 16.27 4.25 24.11
N LEU A 30 15.89 3.19 24.82
CA LEU A 30 15.24 2.01 24.22
C LEU A 30 13.83 2.34 23.70
N PRO A 31 12.93 2.98 24.47
CA PRO A 31 11.65 3.46 23.94
C PRO A 31 11.81 4.44 22.76
N LEU A 32 12.80 5.34 22.82
CA LEU A 32 13.05 6.32 21.78
C LEU A 32 13.47 5.65 20.46
N THR A 33 14.40 4.71 20.52
CA THR A 33 14.84 3.95 19.33
C THR A 33 13.70 3.15 18.72
N VAL A 34 12.90 2.47 19.54
CA VAL A 34 11.74 1.70 19.06
C VAL A 34 10.70 2.62 18.42
N PHE A 35 10.42 3.78 19.02
CA PHE A 35 9.51 4.78 18.44
C PHE A 35 9.99 5.26 17.06
N THR A 36 11.28 5.59 16.92
CA THR A 36 11.86 5.97 15.62
C THR A 36 11.72 4.84 14.60
N LEU A 37 11.97 3.59 15.01
CA LEU A 37 11.83 2.43 14.14
C LEU A 37 10.39 2.23 13.65
N VAL A 38 9.40 2.40 14.54
CA VAL A 38 7.97 2.32 14.19
C VAL A 38 7.60 3.35 13.11
N ILE A 39 8.10 4.59 13.23
CA ILE A 39 7.87 5.64 12.22
C ILE A 39 8.48 5.24 10.87
N ILE A 40 9.72 4.76 10.86
CA ILE A 40 10.41 4.33 9.64
C ILE A 40 9.62 3.22 8.96
N VAL A 41 9.24 2.18 9.69
CA VAL A 41 8.48 1.04 9.16
C VAL A 41 7.14 1.49 8.58
N ARG A 42 6.45 2.44 9.24
CA ARG A 42 5.20 3.03 8.72
C ARG A 42 5.39 3.83 7.44
N LEU A 43 6.45 4.62 7.34
CA LEU A 43 6.80 5.36 6.13
C LEU A 43 7.16 4.41 4.99
N SER A 44 7.98 3.40 5.25
CA SER A 44 8.38 2.40 4.25
C SER A 44 7.17 1.62 3.72
N ALA A 45 6.28 1.15 4.60
CA ALA A 45 5.06 0.45 4.19
C ALA A 45 4.15 1.35 3.33
N THR A 46 4.01 2.62 3.70
CA THR A 46 3.23 3.59 2.92
C THR A 46 3.86 3.85 1.55
N MET A 47 5.18 4.00 1.50
CA MET A 47 5.93 4.22 0.27
C MET A 47 5.83 3.01 -0.67
N ILE A 48 5.96 1.79 -0.14
CA ILE A 48 5.75 0.55 -0.90
C ILE A 48 4.32 0.47 -1.43
N ASN A 49 3.32 0.84 -0.63
CA ASN A 49 1.93 0.83 -1.06
C ASN A 49 1.66 1.84 -2.20
N LEU A 50 2.26 3.04 -2.13
CA LEU A 50 2.23 4.03 -3.19
C LEU A 50 2.94 3.51 -4.45
N LEU A 51 4.12 2.90 -4.29
CA LEU A 51 4.88 2.33 -5.38
C LEU A 51 4.11 1.20 -6.07
N ALA A 52 3.52 0.30 -5.29
CA ALA A 52 2.71 -0.80 -5.79
C ALA A 52 1.52 -0.28 -6.59
N ASN A 53 0.78 0.72 -6.08
CA ASN A 53 -0.31 1.33 -6.85
C ASN A 53 0.17 2.06 -8.11
N ALA A 54 1.36 2.67 -8.10
CA ALA A 54 1.92 3.32 -9.28
C ALA A 54 2.36 2.32 -10.36
N PHE A 55 2.95 1.18 -9.97
CA PHE A 55 3.43 0.15 -10.90
C PHE A 55 2.33 -0.80 -11.38
N PHE A 56 1.42 -1.23 -10.49
CA PHE A 56 0.30 -2.10 -10.83
C PHE A 56 -0.93 -1.32 -11.35
N GLY A 57 -0.89 0.02 -11.35
CA GLY A 57 -1.93 0.89 -11.91
C GLY A 57 -2.00 0.96 -13.45
N PHE A 58 -1.23 0.14 -14.17
CA PHE A 58 -1.20 0.10 -15.65
C PHE A 58 -2.18 -0.87 -16.38
N PRO A 59 -3.27 -1.43 -15.84
CA PRO A 59 -4.22 -2.18 -16.67
C PRO A 59 -5.15 -1.27 -17.50
N PHE A 60 -5.32 0.00 -17.14
CA PHE A 60 -6.33 0.87 -17.78
C PHE A 60 -6.01 1.30 -19.22
N ILE A 61 -4.73 1.36 -19.61
CA ILE A 61 -4.33 1.80 -20.97
C ILE A 61 -4.51 0.65 -21.98
N TYR A 62 -4.39 -0.60 -21.55
CA TYR A 62 -4.63 -1.74 -22.44
C TYR A 62 -6.12 -1.98 -22.67
N ASP A 63 -6.94 -1.87 -21.63
CA ASP A 63 -8.40 -2.07 -21.75
C ASP A 63 -9.06 -1.00 -22.63
N THR A 64 -8.65 0.27 -22.48
CA THR A 64 -9.15 1.35 -23.35
C THR A 64 -8.75 1.15 -24.82
N LYS A 65 -7.56 0.63 -25.12
CA LYS A 65 -7.17 0.34 -26.51
C LYS A 65 -7.97 -0.80 -27.11
N ILE A 66 -8.24 -1.87 -26.36
CA ILE A 66 -9.00 -3.01 -26.86
C ILE A 66 -10.47 -2.63 -27.10
N GLN A 67 -11.10 -1.92 -26.16
CA GLN A 67 -12.49 -1.45 -26.34
C GLN A 67 -12.64 -0.48 -27.51
N MET A 68 -11.64 0.39 -27.77
CA MET A 68 -11.69 1.30 -28.91
C MET A 68 -11.54 0.59 -30.27
N ILE A 69 -10.81 -0.53 -30.30
CA ILE A 69 -10.67 -1.37 -31.50
C ILE A 69 -11.97 -2.12 -31.79
N GLU A 70 -12.57 -2.73 -30.76
CA GLU A 70 -13.84 -3.45 -30.89
C GLU A 70 -15.00 -2.52 -31.32
N ALA A 71 -15.06 -1.31 -30.75
CA ALA A 71 -16.04 -0.30 -31.13
C ALA A 71 -15.86 0.21 -32.58
N LYS A 72 -14.63 0.24 -33.11
CA LYS A 72 -14.38 0.61 -34.52
C LYS A 72 -14.79 -0.52 -35.46
N GLN A 73 -14.50 -1.76 -35.11
CA GLN A 73 -14.83 -2.93 -35.93
C GLN A 73 -16.35 -3.10 -36.07
N ASN A 74 -17.11 -2.93 -34.99
CA ASN A 74 -18.58 -3.01 -35.02
C ASN A 74 -19.25 -1.88 -35.83
N ARG A 75 -18.60 -0.71 -35.96
CA ARG A 75 -19.10 0.36 -36.83
C ARG A 75 -18.84 0.11 -38.31
N GLN A 76 -17.76 -0.60 -38.64
CA GLN A 76 -17.41 -0.93 -40.02
C GLN A 76 -18.31 -2.04 -40.59
N THR A 77 -18.67 -3.02 -39.77
CA THR A 77 -19.64 -4.06 -40.17
C THR A 77 -21.05 -3.49 -40.33
N ALA A 78 -21.47 -2.57 -39.46
CA ALA A 78 -22.77 -1.91 -39.57
C ALA A 78 -22.95 -1.03 -40.83
N THR A 79 -21.85 -0.53 -41.42
CA THR A 79 -21.87 0.24 -42.67
C THR A 79 -21.70 -0.61 -43.94
N ALA A 80 -21.34 -1.89 -43.80
CA ALA A 80 -21.18 -2.80 -44.94
C ALA A 80 -22.48 -3.54 -45.30
N ASP A 81 -23.46 -3.56 -44.39
CA ASP A 81 -24.77 -4.20 -44.55
C ASP A 81 -25.90 -3.22 -44.97
N SER A 82 -25.58 -1.97 -45.27
CA SER A 82 -26.50 -0.91 -45.75
C SER A 82 -26.15 -0.45 -47.16
#